data_AF-A0A7S3N4N0-F1
#
_entry.id   AF-A0A7S3N4N0-F1
#
_cell.length_a   1.000
_cell.length_b   1.000
_cell.length_c   1.000
_cell.angle_alpha   90.00
_cell.angle_beta   90.00
_cell.angle_gamma   90.00
#
_symmetry.space_group_name_H-M   'P 1'
#
loop_
_entity.id
_entity.type
_entity.pdbx_description
1 polymer ?
#
loop_
_entity_poly.entity_id
_entity_poly.type
_entity_poly.pdbx_seq_one_letter_code
_entity_poly.pdbx_strand_id
1 'polypeptide(L)'
;MTYFNIHPGQPAKYSNEGNFVVERVSSSTYKTPMTLLANKPIKFGKECGSVFYFEIKIKKMASKDRNIIIGLCDGDQKKEKLLGYGKQSFGYSANSRVLNNLKDSGISSHGKEFGTSFEEKDIVGCGFLIDKREIFFTRNGTYLGSPFNGITLPETLYPAICLQ
;
A
#
# COMPACT_ATOMS: atom_id res chain seq x y z
N MET A 1 14.79 -7.28 -1.16
CA MET A 1 14.19 -6.60 -2.31
C MET A 1 12.81 -7.22 -2.54
N THR A 2 11.75 -6.41 -2.50
CA THR A 2 10.34 -6.86 -2.60
C THR A 2 9.86 -6.64 -4.03
N TYR A 3 9.40 -7.71 -4.69
CA TYR A 3 8.96 -7.69 -6.08
C TYR A 3 7.43 -7.70 -6.09
N PHE A 4 6.75 -6.81 -6.82
CA PHE A 4 5.28 -6.84 -6.93
C PHE A 4 4.84 -7.73 -8.09
N ASN A 5 3.87 -8.63 -7.86
CA ASN A 5 3.31 -9.47 -8.91
C ASN A 5 2.39 -8.63 -9.81
N ILE A 6 2.73 -8.57 -11.09
CA ILE A 6 1.91 -7.95 -12.12
C ILE A 6 1.23 -9.08 -12.88
N HIS A 7 -0.09 -9.17 -12.82
CA HIS A 7 -0.84 -10.18 -13.55
C HIS A 7 -0.98 -9.82 -15.04
N PRO A 8 -1.17 -10.81 -15.93
CA PRO A 8 -1.34 -10.58 -17.37
C PRO A 8 -2.47 -9.57 -17.64
N GLY A 9 -2.22 -8.57 -18.48
CA GLY A 9 -3.17 -7.51 -18.83
C GLY A 9 -2.98 -6.17 -18.11
N GLN A 10 -1.94 -6.04 -17.27
CA GLN A 10 -1.59 -4.77 -16.61
C GLN A 10 -0.26 -4.22 -17.15
N PRO A 11 -0.18 -2.93 -17.53
CA PRO A 11 1.06 -2.35 -18.03
C PRO A 11 2.01 -2.07 -16.86
N ALA A 12 2.82 -3.03 -16.45
CA ALA A 12 3.95 -2.75 -15.59
C ALA A 12 5.25 -3.01 -16.32
N LYS A 13 6.23 -2.16 -16.06
CA LYS A 13 7.55 -2.21 -16.70
C LYS A 13 8.59 -2.50 -15.63
N TYR A 14 9.46 -3.44 -15.94
CA TYR A 14 10.64 -3.70 -15.12
C TYR A 14 11.71 -2.68 -15.52
N SER A 15 12.39 -2.05 -14.56
CA SER A 15 13.61 -1.29 -14.84
C SER A 15 14.84 -2.15 -14.56
N ASN A 16 15.92 -1.93 -15.30
CA ASN A 16 17.17 -2.69 -15.19
C ASN A 16 17.94 -2.45 -13.88
N GLU A 17 17.42 -1.63 -12.96
CA GLU A 17 18.09 -1.23 -11.72
C GLU A 17 17.61 -2.00 -10.48
N GLY A 18 16.90 -3.12 -10.66
CA GLY A 18 16.31 -3.89 -9.56
C GLY A 18 15.09 -3.24 -8.91
N ASN A 19 14.66 -2.08 -9.40
CA ASN A 19 13.48 -1.36 -8.93
C ASN A 19 12.23 -1.77 -9.73
N PHE A 20 11.13 -2.00 -9.02
CA PHE A 20 9.82 -2.26 -9.65
C PHE A 20 9.14 -0.95 -9.98
N VAL A 21 8.83 -0.73 -11.26
CA VAL A 21 8.00 0.39 -11.67
C VAL A 21 6.59 -0.12 -11.94
N VAL A 22 5.68 0.24 -11.04
CA VAL A 22 4.26 0.05 -11.27
C VAL A 22 3.73 1.31 -11.97
N GLU A 23 3.19 1.12 -13.16
CA GLU A 23 2.50 2.17 -13.91
C GLU A 23 1.05 1.72 -14.12
N ARG A 24 0.10 2.66 -14.04
CA ARG A 24 -1.27 2.43 -14.48
C ARG A 24 -1.59 3.44 -15.57
N VAL A 25 -1.69 2.96 -16.81
CA VAL A 25 -2.11 3.75 -17.96
C VAL A 25 -3.59 3.47 -18.20
N SER A 26 -4.47 4.36 -17.73
CA SER A 26 -5.92 4.25 -18.01
C SER A 26 -6.31 5.18 -19.14
N SER A 27 -6.91 4.63 -20.20
CA SER A 27 -7.50 5.40 -21.32
C SER A 27 -9.01 5.64 -21.14
N SER A 28 -9.64 5.07 -20.11
CA SER A 28 -11.09 5.16 -19.89
C SER A 28 -11.49 6.00 -18.67
N THR A 29 -12.71 6.52 -18.72
CA THR A 29 -13.36 7.38 -17.71
C THR A 29 -13.78 6.63 -16.43
N TYR A 30 -13.84 5.29 -16.47
CA TYR A 30 -14.18 4.45 -15.32
C TYR A 30 -12.91 3.82 -14.73
N LYS A 31 -12.47 4.34 -13.58
CA LYS A 31 -11.26 3.88 -12.90
C LYS A 31 -11.61 2.88 -11.80
N THR A 32 -11.68 1.60 -12.16
CA THR A 32 -11.66 0.51 -11.18
C THR A 32 -10.32 0.54 -10.43
N PRO A 33 -10.30 0.47 -9.10
CA PRO A 33 -9.05 0.44 -8.34
C PRO A 33 -8.28 -0.85 -8.64
N MET A 34 -6.97 -0.77 -8.46
CA MET A 34 -6.05 -1.86 -8.72
C MET A 34 -5.07 -2.01 -7.58
N THR A 35 -5.23 -3.07 -6.79
CA THR A 35 -4.31 -3.44 -5.73
C THR A 35 -3.34 -4.51 -6.21
N LEU A 36 -2.05 -4.22 -6.13
CA LEU A 36 -0.95 -5.12 -6.43
C LEU A 36 -0.23 -5.50 -5.14
N LEU A 37 0.11 -6.79 -5.03
CA LEU A 37 0.78 -7.36 -3.88
C LEU A 37 2.21 -7.77 -4.26
N ALA A 38 3.10 -7.78 -3.27
CA ALA A 38 4.39 -8.44 -3.40
C ALA A 38 4.24 -9.92 -3.77
N ASN A 39 5.23 -10.48 -4.44
CA ASN A 39 5.29 -11.89 -4.82
C ASN A 39 5.62 -12.83 -3.64
N LYS A 40 6.00 -12.28 -2.50
CA LYS A 40 6.30 -13.02 -1.27
C LYS A 40 5.71 -12.28 -0.06
N PRO A 41 5.16 -13.01 0.92
CA PRO A 41 4.71 -12.40 2.16
C PRO A 41 5.90 -11.95 3.00
N ILE A 42 5.62 -11.05 3.94
CA ILE A 42 6.49 -10.71 5.05
C ILE A 42 6.72 -11.99 5.85
N LYS A 43 7.99 -12.28 6.16
CA LYS A 43 8.34 -13.39 7.02
C LYS A 43 8.21 -12.98 8.48
N PHE A 44 7.54 -13.80 9.27
CA PHE A 44 7.43 -13.67 10.72
C PHE A 44 8.23 -14.79 11.39
N GLY A 45 8.76 -14.54 12.60
CA GLY A 45 9.34 -15.59 13.44
C GLY A 45 10.66 -15.19 14.10
N LYS A 46 11.15 -16.06 14.99
CA LYS A 46 12.33 -15.84 15.85
C LYS A 46 13.63 -15.58 15.09
N GLU A 47 13.72 -16.02 13.83
CA GLU A 47 14.90 -15.81 12.98
C GLU A 47 14.75 -14.65 12.00
N CYS A 48 13.64 -13.91 12.06
CA CYS A 48 13.40 -12.73 11.24
C CYS A 48 13.69 -11.45 12.05
N GLY A 49 14.03 -10.37 11.34
CA GLY A 49 14.16 -9.05 11.97
C GLY A 49 12.83 -8.59 12.59
N SER A 50 12.89 -7.77 13.64
CA SER A 50 11.72 -7.21 14.34
C SER A 50 10.97 -6.14 13.55
N VAL A 51 11.53 -5.73 12.40
CA VAL A 51 10.98 -4.69 11.55
C VAL A 51 11.02 -5.15 10.09
N PHE A 52 9.88 -5.03 9.43
CA PHE A 52 9.80 -5.07 7.97
C PHE A 52 9.59 -3.65 7.45
N TYR A 53 10.23 -3.28 6.34
CA TYR A 53 10.11 -1.94 5.77
C TYR A 53 10.29 -1.96 4.25
N PHE A 54 9.50 -1.16 3.55
CA PHE A 54 9.68 -0.88 2.13
C PHE A 54 9.29 0.56 1.80
N GLU A 55 9.86 1.07 0.71
CA GLU A 55 9.56 2.40 0.19
C GLU A 55 9.08 2.32 -1.26
N ILE A 56 8.30 3.31 -1.65
CA ILE A 56 7.94 3.59 -3.04
C ILE A 56 8.35 5.01 -3.38
N LYS A 57 8.86 5.20 -4.59
CA LYS A 57 9.08 6.54 -5.15
C LYS A 57 7.94 6.87 -6.11
N ILE A 58 7.24 7.96 -5.84
CA ILE A 58 6.16 8.44 -6.72
C ILE A 58 6.81 9.09 -7.94
N LYS A 59 6.82 8.38 -9.08
CA LYS A 59 7.42 8.89 -10.32
C LYS A 59 6.53 9.90 -11.03
N LYS A 60 5.22 9.67 -11.03
CA LYS A 60 4.21 10.51 -11.68
C LYS A 60 2.88 10.37 -10.96
N MET A 61 2.14 11.47 -10.81
CA MET A 61 0.80 11.45 -10.23
C MET A 61 -0.13 12.36 -11.05
N ALA A 62 -1.33 11.88 -11.37
CA ALA A 62 -2.32 12.74 -12.01
C ALA A 62 -2.83 13.78 -11.00
N SER A 63 -2.89 15.05 -11.40
CA SER A 63 -3.25 16.15 -10.50
C SER A 63 -4.67 16.06 -9.91
N LYS A 64 -5.58 15.36 -10.61
CA LYS A 64 -6.98 15.19 -10.19
C LYS A 64 -7.25 13.89 -9.43
N ASP A 65 -6.43 12.84 -9.65
CA ASP A 65 -6.66 11.50 -9.10
C ASP A 65 -5.48 11.11 -8.21
N ARG A 66 -5.47 11.65 -6.99
CA ARG A 66 -4.51 11.32 -5.93
C ARG A 66 -4.88 9.99 -5.25
N ASN A 67 -5.17 8.98 -6.05
CA ASN A 67 -5.64 7.68 -5.57
C ASN A 67 -4.50 6.66 -5.57
N ILE A 68 -3.39 7.04 -4.94
CA ILE A 68 -2.31 6.11 -4.61
C ILE A 68 -2.46 5.74 -3.15
N ILE A 69 -2.48 4.44 -2.86
CA ILE A 69 -2.53 3.91 -1.49
C ILE A 69 -1.37 2.93 -1.33
N ILE A 70 -0.57 3.10 -0.28
CA ILE A 70 0.50 2.18 0.10
C ILE A 70 0.14 1.50 1.41
N GLY A 71 0.49 0.23 1.57
CA GLY A 71 0.39 -0.43 2.87
C GLY A 71 0.55 -1.92 2.78
N LEU A 72 -0.19 -2.65 3.62
CA LEU A 72 -0.09 -4.09 3.78
C LEU A 72 -1.45 -4.75 3.67
N CYS A 73 -1.51 -5.96 3.12
CA CYS A 73 -2.73 -6.77 3.17
C CYS A 73 -2.45 -8.28 3.24
N ASP A 74 -3.44 -9.07 3.66
CA ASP A 74 -3.39 -10.52 3.52
C ASP A 74 -3.53 -10.99 2.06
N GLY A 75 -3.41 -12.31 1.85
CA GLY A 75 -3.56 -12.93 0.54
C GLY A 75 -5.00 -12.92 -0.02
N ASP A 76 -6.00 -12.62 0.81
CA ASP A 76 -7.42 -12.60 0.42
C ASP A 76 -7.83 -11.26 -0.23
N GLN A 77 -6.93 -10.27 -0.25
CA GLN A 77 -7.15 -8.99 -0.89
C GLN A 77 -7.53 -9.16 -2.37
N LYS A 78 -8.74 -8.72 -2.71
CA LYS A 78 -9.20 -8.66 -4.11
C LYS A 78 -8.51 -7.51 -4.85
N LYS A 79 -8.10 -7.77 -6.09
CA LYS A 79 -7.33 -6.84 -6.92
C LYS A 79 -8.14 -5.61 -7.32
N GLU A 80 -9.43 -5.80 -7.54
CA GLU A 80 -10.39 -4.77 -7.99
C GLU A 80 -10.97 -3.97 -6.81
N LYS A 81 -10.43 -4.16 -5.60
CA LYS A 81 -10.81 -3.40 -4.40
C LYS A 81 -9.68 -2.52 -3.94
N LEU A 82 -10.03 -1.36 -3.37
CA LEU A 82 -9.10 -0.47 -2.71
C LEU A 82 -8.41 -1.17 -1.52
N LEU A 83 -7.13 -0.87 -1.35
CA LEU A 83 -6.40 -1.26 -0.13
C LEU A 83 -7.02 -0.54 1.08
N GLY A 84 -7.34 -1.30 2.13
CA GLY A 84 -8.10 -0.85 3.31
C GLY A 84 -9.56 -1.32 3.37
N TYR A 85 -10.09 -1.94 2.31
CA TYR A 85 -11.46 -2.45 2.24
C TYR A 85 -11.55 -3.98 2.43
N GLY A 86 -10.41 -4.66 2.53
CA GLY A 86 -10.30 -6.05 2.97
C GLY A 86 -10.22 -6.18 4.50
N LYS A 87 -10.40 -7.40 5.01
CA LYS A 87 -10.39 -7.69 6.46
C LYS A 87 -9.03 -7.39 7.10
N GLN A 88 -7.95 -7.93 6.55
CA GLN A 88 -6.58 -7.63 6.99
C GLN A 88 -5.91 -6.74 5.95
N SER A 89 -6.47 -5.55 5.73
CA SER A 89 -6.02 -4.61 4.69
C SER A 89 -5.82 -3.24 5.31
N PHE A 90 -4.62 -2.69 5.18
CA PHE A 90 -4.17 -1.48 5.85
C PHE A 90 -3.51 -0.58 4.81
N GLY A 91 -4.08 0.59 4.56
CA GLY A 91 -3.61 1.51 3.53
C GLY A 91 -3.41 2.92 4.05
N TYR A 92 -2.40 3.62 3.54
CA TYR A 92 -2.21 5.05 3.69
C TYR A 92 -2.23 5.69 2.29
N SER A 93 -3.10 6.66 2.10
CA SER A 93 -3.38 7.28 0.80
C SER A 93 -2.70 8.63 0.64
N ALA A 94 -2.46 9.02 -0.61
CA ALA A 94 -1.89 10.32 -0.99
C ALA A 94 -2.71 11.51 -0.48
N ASN A 95 -3.97 11.30 -0.11
CA ASN A 95 -4.89 12.30 0.44
C ASN A 95 -4.85 12.39 1.98
N SER A 96 -3.74 12.00 2.61
CA SER A 96 -3.56 12.05 4.08
C SER A 96 -4.60 11.21 4.84
N ARG A 97 -4.98 10.05 4.30
CA ARG A 97 -5.96 9.16 4.94
C ARG A 97 -5.46 7.75 5.12
N VAL A 98 -5.79 7.15 6.26
CA VAL A 98 -5.57 5.74 6.54
C VAL A 98 -6.87 4.96 6.41
N LEU A 99 -6.79 3.78 5.79
CA LEU A 99 -7.91 2.93 5.43
C LEU A 99 -7.68 1.55 6.02
N ASN A 100 -8.62 1.06 6.83
CA ASN A 100 -8.65 -0.30 7.34
C ASN A 100 -10.09 -0.68 7.71
N ASN A 101 -10.49 -1.92 7.40
CA ASN A 101 -11.82 -2.45 7.71
C ASN A 101 -12.98 -1.58 7.19
N LEU A 102 -12.78 -0.86 6.08
CA LEU A 102 -13.85 -0.06 5.49
C LEU A 102 -14.84 -0.98 4.79
N LYS A 103 -16.13 -0.77 5.04
CA LYS A 103 -17.20 -1.46 4.34
C LYS A 103 -17.44 -0.81 2.97
N ASP A 104 -17.77 -1.63 1.99
CA ASP A 104 -18.25 -1.25 0.64
C ASP A 104 -19.69 -0.68 0.70
N SER A 105 -19.95 0.25 1.64
CA SER A 105 -21.31 0.69 1.98
C SER A 105 -21.72 2.02 1.35
N GLY A 106 -21.08 2.46 0.27
CA GLY A 106 -21.37 3.75 -0.35
C GLY A 106 -20.84 4.97 0.41
N ILE A 107 -21.28 6.15 -0.04
CA ILE A 107 -20.60 7.47 -0.17
C ILE A 107 -19.85 8.06 1.05
N SER A 108 -19.88 7.47 2.25
CA SER A 108 -19.29 8.08 3.46
C SER A 108 -18.04 7.42 4.04
N SER A 109 -17.59 6.26 3.54
CA SER A 109 -16.38 5.59 4.08
C SER A 109 -15.09 6.18 3.50
N HIS A 110 -14.84 7.46 3.78
CA HIS A 110 -13.52 8.04 3.62
C HIS A 110 -12.68 7.67 4.85
N GLY A 111 -11.50 7.08 4.65
CA GLY A 111 -10.60 6.69 5.75
C GLY A 111 -10.31 7.83 6.74
N LYS A 112 -9.70 7.50 7.88
CA LYS A 112 -9.38 8.48 8.93
C LYS A 112 -8.24 9.38 8.48
N GLU A 113 -8.31 10.67 8.79
CA GLU A 113 -7.18 11.60 8.55
C GLU A 113 -5.92 11.17 9.31
N PHE A 114 -4.78 11.25 8.64
CA PHE A 114 -3.49 10.85 9.18
C PHE A 114 -2.33 11.45 8.36
N GLY A 115 -1.33 11.97 9.07
CA GLY A 115 -0.11 12.48 8.47
C GLY A 115 -0.35 13.65 7.51
N THR A 116 0.54 13.80 6.53
CA THR A 116 0.41 14.80 5.47
C THR A 116 -0.02 14.15 4.16
N SER A 117 -0.31 14.92 3.12
CA SER A 117 -0.46 14.35 1.79
C SER A 117 0.92 13.95 1.26
N PHE A 118 0.95 13.19 0.17
CA PHE A 118 2.17 12.97 -0.60
C PHE A 118 1.87 13.06 -2.10
N GLU A 119 2.88 13.37 -2.88
CA GLU A 119 2.74 13.74 -4.29
C GLU A 119 3.92 13.24 -5.14
N GLU A 120 3.98 13.68 -6.40
CA GLU A 120 5.07 13.34 -7.30
C GLU A 120 6.44 13.69 -6.69
N LYS A 121 7.42 12.81 -6.93
CA LYS A 121 8.81 12.83 -6.42
C LYS A 121 8.99 12.44 -4.96
N ASP A 122 7.93 12.35 -4.18
CA ASP A 122 8.03 11.85 -2.80
C ASP A 122 8.48 10.38 -2.76
N ILE A 123 9.21 10.05 -1.70
CA ILE A 123 9.47 8.68 -1.27
C ILE A 123 8.58 8.40 -0.07
N VAL A 124 7.68 7.44 -0.19
CA VAL A 124 6.74 7.06 0.87
C VAL A 124 7.08 5.66 1.35
N GLY A 125 7.30 5.51 2.64
CA GLY A 125 7.62 4.24 3.26
C GLY A 125 6.45 3.68 4.05
N CYS A 126 6.36 2.36 4.08
CA CYS A 126 5.47 1.61 4.96
C CYS A 126 6.32 0.56 5.69
N GLY A 127 6.21 0.58 7.01
CA GLY A 127 6.90 -0.36 7.87
C GLY A 127 5.96 -1.09 8.80
N PHE A 128 6.39 -2.25 9.26
CA PHE A 128 5.70 -3.08 10.22
C PHE A 128 6.66 -3.40 11.36
N LEU A 129 6.37 -2.86 12.53
CA LEU A 129 7.01 -3.24 13.79
C LEU A 129 6.37 -4.55 14.24
N ILE A 130 7.01 -5.67 13.93
CA ILE A 130 6.44 -7.01 14.08
C ILE A 130 6.16 -7.30 15.56
N ASP A 131 7.09 -6.95 16.44
CA ASP A 131 6.96 -7.20 17.88
C ASP A 131 5.85 -6.36 18.53
N LYS A 132 5.71 -5.11 18.08
CA LYS A 132 4.67 -4.19 18.58
C LYS A 132 3.33 -4.36 17.90
N ARG A 133 3.28 -5.11 16.78
CA ARG A 133 2.10 -5.26 15.93
C ARG A 133 1.55 -3.91 15.47
N GLU A 134 2.46 -3.05 15.03
CA GLU A 134 2.16 -1.69 14.57
C GLU A 134 2.62 -1.49 13.13
N ILE A 135 1.77 -0.91 12.29
CA ILE A 135 2.16 -0.43 10.96
C ILE A 135 2.38 1.07 11.03
N PHE A 136 3.53 1.51 10.53
CA PHE A 136 3.91 2.92 10.46
C PHE A 136 4.20 3.38 9.05
N PHE A 137 4.23 4.70 8.88
CA PHE A 137 4.52 5.32 7.59
C PHE A 137 5.61 6.37 7.72
N THR A 138 6.34 6.58 6.61
CA THR A 138 7.33 7.63 6.47
C THR A 138 7.11 8.39 5.17
N ARG A 139 7.55 9.65 5.11
CA ARG A 139 7.65 10.44 3.88
C ARG A 139 9.00 11.11 3.85
N ASN A 140 9.76 10.90 2.78
CA ASN A 140 11.10 11.46 2.57
C ASN A 140 12.01 11.24 3.80
N GLY A 141 12.01 10.01 4.33
CA GLY A 141 12.76 9.63 5.53
C GLY A 141 12.17 10.12 6.86
N THR A 142 11.14 10.97 6.86
CA THR A 142 10.50 11.48 8.08
C THR A 142 9.38 10.55 8.54
N TYR A 143 9.41 10.15 9.81
CA TYR A 143 8.37 9.33 10.44
C TYR A 143 7.05 10.11 10.61
N LEU A 144 5.94 9.51 10.17
CA LEU A 144 4.60 10.12 10.23
C LEU A 144 3.74 9.58 11.38
N GLY A 145 4.08 8.42 11.93
CA GLY A 145 3.30 7.73 12.97
C GLY A 145 2.91 6.30 12.64
N SER A 146 2.37 5.59 13.64
CA SER A 146 1.82 4.23 13.58
C SER A 146 0.29 4.26 13.69
N PRO A 147 -0.47 4.54 12.61
CA PRO A 147 -1.92 4.68 12.70
C PRO A 147 -2.65 3.36 12.94
N PHE A 148 -1.98 2.23 12.69
CA PHE A 148 -2.53 0.89 12.92
C PHE A 148 -1.72 0.19 14.01
N ASN A 149 -2.40 -0.24 15.07
CA ASN A 149 -1.83 -0.91 16.23
C ASN A 149 -2.70 -2.12 16.63
N GLY A 150 -2.17 -2.98 17.51
CA GLY A 150 -2.91 -4.15 18.00
C GLY A 150 -3.23 -5.16 16.89
N ILE A 151 -2.40 -5.23 15.84
CA ILE A 151 -2.67 -6.06 14.67
C ILE A 151 -2.59 -7.54 15.05
N THR A 152 -3.68 -8.27 14.85
CA THR A 152 -3.64 -9.73 14.86
C THR A 152 -2.90 -10.21 13.62
N LEU A 153 -1.75 -10.87 13.81
CA LEU A 153 -0.94 -11.38 12.72
C LEU A 153 -1.75 -12.42 11.90
N PRO A 154 -2.01 -12.17 10.61
CA PRO A 154 -2.54 -13.20 9.72
C PRO A 154 -1.46 -14.23 9.38
N GLU A 155 -1.84 -15.36 8.78
CA GLU A 155 -0.89 -16.36 8.27
C GLU A 155 0.08 -15.76 7.24
N THR A 156 -0.43 -14.84 6.41
CA THR A 156 0.36 -14.13 5.41
C THR A 156 -0.01 -12.65 5.39
N LEU A 157 1.00 -11.78 5.27
CA LEU A 157 0.83 -10.35 5.07
C LEU A 157 1.81 -9.91 3.98
N TYR A 158 1.34 -9.12 3.02
CA TYR A 158 2.08 -8.72 1.84
C TYR A 158 2.20 -7.19 1.79
N PRO A 159 3.35 -6.66 1.39
CA PRO A 159 3.45 -5.29 0.88
C PRO A 159 2.49 -5.11 -0.29
N ALA A 160 1.75 -4.00 -0.29
CA ALA A 160 0.74 -3.72 -1.29
C ALA A 160 0.73 -2.25 -1.71
N ILE A 161 0.40 -2.04 -2.98
CA ILE A 161 0.18 -0.71 -3.57
C ILE A 161 -1.14 -0.75 -4.32
N CYS A 162 -1.98 0.26 -4.13
CA CYS A 162 -3.22 0.44 -4.86
C CYS A 162 -3.16 1.71 -5.71
N LEU A 163 -3.61 1.59 -6.97
CA LEU A 163 -3.74 2.70 -7.92
C LEU A 163 -5.17 2.74 -8.46
N GLN A 164 -5.77 3.92 -8.57
CA GLN A 164 -7.09 4.10 -9.21
C GLN A 164 -7.00 5.04 -10.42
#